data_AF-A0A661RMC9-F1
#
_entry.id   AF-A0A661RMC9-F1
#
_cell.length_a   1.000
_cell.length_b   1.000
_cell.length_c   1.000
_cell.angle_alpha   90.00
_cell.angle_beta   90.00
_cell.angle_gamma   90.00
#
_symmetry.space_group_name_H-M   'P 1'
#
loop_
_entity.id
_entity.type
_entity.pdbx_description
1 polymer ?
#
loop_
_entity_poly.entity_id
_entity_poly.type
_entity_poly.pdbx_seq_one_letter_code
_entity_poly.pdbx_strand_id
1 'polypeptide(L)'
;MYEPVRFMHSKHANVLKDCTICHHRMPREEGDQYGEPVSILQLMEKKQLPVSCSACHDKPFNSKNLHTPGLKGAYHQLCMDCHRESEQVPYIRGPIQYSAMVRGPIARPLDTRAPTDCLACHAKKVPNHNKLVKLTGNISPTDVTKNCLSCHQKEGEAILKTSHWNWHGASPYTVGHEKRTDLGKKTNTINNFCINLNGNWPRCTSCHIGYGWEDESFDFTDMTKIDCLVCHDQTGKYKKAPPAAGLPVKNLDLITIAQNVGRPTRDTCGMNCHFVGGGGDAVKHGDMSSSLSKSDKNHDVHMGVTGGGLDFRCQDCHKTRNHMISGRSVSVPAVEGDLSCEYCHTDKPHIGSELIDHHLNKHTQHIACQTCHIPIYSKKNPTKIYWDWSDAGKDIKPSRDKYGKPTFMKKKGSFKWKEAVKPEYMWYDGTVKRYLLGDRIKENGVTELTKPMGNFKDPSSKIYPFKVHRGKQISDAVYKRLIAPKLWKGFWKNWDWDKASFDGMKSAGMEYSGKYEFVETAMYWGLTHEVVPKEQALSCAECHASLTKAPYCGACHQERPDVDFKALVHKGVDFKALAEQGQDVKALIGKTNYIDYEALGYSGDPIEMGGRFDKLGLGFNNDKKIPLTN
;
A
#
# COMPACT_ATOMS: atom_id res chain seq x y z
N MET A 1 -23.21 16.40 -12.61
CA MET A 1 -22.09 17.14 -11.99
C MET A 1 -21.15 16.25 -11.17
N TYR A 2 -21.64 15.18 -10.52
CA TYR A 2 -20.83 14.33 -9.65
C TYR A 2 -20.83 12.85 -10.05
N GLU A 3 -19.81 12.10 -9.62
CA GLU A 3 -19.70 10.65 -9.73
C GLU A 3 -20.48 9.93 -8.61
N PRO A 4 -20.92 8.67 -8.81
CA PRO A 4 -21.59 7.90 -7.76
C PRO A 4 -20.62 7.60 -6.60
N VAL A 5 -21.18 7.47 -5.39
CA VAL A 5 -20.45 7.06 -4.17
C VAL A 5 -20.83 5.62 -3.82
N ARG A 6 -19.88 4.86 -3.27
CA ARG A 6 -20.15 3.51 -2.75
C ARG A 6 -20.52 3.59 -1.28
N PHE A 7 -21.58 2.90 -0.88
CA PHE A 7 -21.98 2.80 0.50
C PHE A 7 -21.21 1.68 1.22
N MET A 8 -20.52 2.01 2.32
CA MET A 8 -19.72 1.07 3.11
C MET A 8 -20.58 0.36 4.17
N HIS A 9 -21.47 -0.55 3.74
CA HIS A 9 -22.47 -1.16 4.62
C HIS A 9 -21.87 -1.81 5.87
N SER A 10 -20.83 -2.63 5.74
CA SER A 10 -20.20 -3.33 6.88
C SER A 10 -19.62 -2.36 7.92
N LYS A 11 -19.09 -1.20 7.50
CA LYS A 11 -18.60 -0.18 8.43
C LYS A 11 -19.74 0.43 9.24
N HIS A 12 -20.83 0.81 8.57
CA HIS A 12 -22.00 1.37 9.22
C HIS A 12 -22.65 0.35 10.17
N ALA A 13 -22.79 -0.91 9.73
CA ALA A 13 -23.30 -1.98 10.58
C ALA A 13 -22.43 -2.19 11.85
N ASN A 14 -21.10 -2.11 11.73
CA ASN A 14 -20.19 -2.24 12.87
C ASN A 14 -20.30 -1.06 13.86
N VAL A 15 -20.43 0.16 13.34
CA VAL A 15 -20.50 1.38 14.15
C VAL A 15 -21.86 1.52 14.81
N LEU A 16 -22.94 1.36 14.05
CA LEU A 16 -24.30 1.57 14.53
C LEU A 16 -24.80 0.41 15.39
N LYS A 17 -24.43 -0.83 15.06
CA LYS A 17 -24.89 -2.09 15.69
C LYS A 17 -26.41 -2.30 15.76
N ASP A 18 -27.19 -1.31 15.34
CA ASP A 18 -28.61 -1.36 15.13
C ASP A 18 -28.90 -1.03 13.67
N CYS A 19 -29.17 -2.08 12.90
CA CYS A 19 -29.50 -1.95 11.48
C CYS A 19 -30.83 -1.22 11.26
N THR A 20 -31.73 -1.15 12.25
CA THR A 20 -33.05 -0.54 12.10
C THR A 20 -32.99 0.98 11.95
N ILE A 21 -31.89 1.60 12.40
CA ILE A 21 -31.60 3.02 12.15
C ILE A 21 -31.61 3.31 10.64
N CYS A 22 -31.06 2.41 9.83
CA CYS A 22 -31.05 2.55 8.37
C CYS A 22 -32.18 1.77 7.69
N HIS A 23 -32.64 0.70 8.31
CA HIS A 23 -33.72 -0.17 7.84
C HIS A 23 -34.97 0.06 8.68
N HIS A 24 -35.61 1.20 8.45
CA HIS A 24 -36.67 1.71 9.32
C HIS A 24 -37.99 0.94 9.21
N ARG A 25 -38.22 0.19 8.12
CA ARG A 25 -39.46 -0.54 7.85
C ARG A 25 -39.20 -1.88 7.15
N MET A 26 -40.11 -2.84 7.33
CA MET A 26 -40.18 -4.07 6.54
C MET A 26 -41.53 -4.23 5.83
N PRO A 27 -41.59 -4.83 4.63
CA PRO A 27 -42.85 -5.14 3.96
C PRO A 27 -43.62 -6.16 4.80
N ARG A 28 -44.94 -5.94 4.96
CA ARG A 28 -45.82 -6.92 5.61
C ARG A 28 -46.06 -8.14 4.73
N GLU A 29 -46.06 -7.92 3.42
CA GLU A 29 -46.30 -8.92 2.38
C GLU A 29 -45.57 -8.51 1.08
N GLU A 30 -45.49 -9.43 0.12
CA GLU A 30 -44.84 -9.16 -1.17
C GLU A 30 -45.58 -8.04 -1.92
N GLY A 31 -44.85 -6.99 -2.30
CA GLY A 31 -45.41 -5.81 -2.97
C GLY A 31 -45.88 -4.67 -2.03
N ASP A 32 -45.79 -4.83 -0.70
CA ASP A 32 -46.11 -3.76 0.26
C ASP A 32 -45.06 -2.63 0.20
N GLN A 33 -45.47 -1.48 -0.37
CA GLN A 33 -44.62 -0.30 -0.51
C GLN A 33 -44.65 0.63 0.72
N TYR A 34 -45.51 0.35 1.71
CA TYR A 34 -45.65 1.17 2.91
C TYR A 34 -44.86 0.60 4.08
N GLY A 35 -44.87 -0.73 4.23
CA GLY A 35 -44.16 -1.46 5.28
C GLY A 35 -44.58 -1.10 6.71
N GLU A 36 -44.15 -1.89 7.67
CA GLU A 36 -44.30 -1.62 9.11
C GLU A 36 -42.95 -1.24 9.74
N PRO A 37 -42.92 -0.32 10.73
CA PRO A 37 -41.72 -0.04 11.49
C PRO A 37 -41.18 -1.32 12.14
N VAL A 38 -39.87 -1.51 12.12
CA VAL A 38 -39.23 -2.70 12.69
C VAL A 38 -38.24 -2.30 13.77
N SER A 39 -38.25 -3.05 14.88
CA SER A 39 -37.24 -2.95 15.94
C SER A 39 -36.22 -4.09 15.84
N ILE A 40 -35.02 -3.86 16.38
CA ILE A 40 -33.95 -4.88 16.38
C ILE A 40 -34.39 -6.16 17.10
N LEU A 41 -35.18 -6.04 18.18
CA LEU A 41 -35.71 -7.17 18.94
C LEU A 41 -36.60 -8.05 18.07
N GLN A 42 -37.49 -7.45 17.27
CA GLN A 42 -38.36 -8.18 16.35
C GLN A 42 -37.57 -8.90 15.25
N LEU A 43 -36.51 -8.28 14.71
CA LEU A 43 -35.65 -8.92 13.71
C LEU A 43 -34.91 -10.13 14.30
N MET A 44 -34.38 -10.00 15.51
CA MET A 44 -33.68 -11.07 16.20
C MET A 44 -34.62 -12.24 16.56
N GLU A 45 -35.80 -11.94 17.08
CA GLU A 45 -36.83 -12.93 17.42
C GLU A 45 -37.29 -13.72 16.18
N LYS A 46 -37.60 -13.02 15.09
CA LYS A 46 -38.04 -13.62 13.83
C LYS A 46 -36.90 -14.22 13.01
N LYS A 47 -35.64 -14.03 13.41
CA LYS A 47 -34.43 -14.37 12.62
C LYS A 47 -34.51 -13.83 11.19
N GLN A 48 -35.10 -12.65 11.02
CA GLN A 48 -35.32 -12.02 9.71
C GLN A 48 -34.25 -10.97 9.46
N LEU A 49 -33.77 -10.91 8.21
CA LEU A 49 -32.90 -9.82 7.77
C LEU A 49 -33.75 -8.63 7.33
N PRO A 50 -33.33 -7.39 7.66
CA PRO A 50 -34.00 -6.22 7.17
C PRO A 50 -33.89 -6.12 5.63
N VAL A 51 -34.92 -5.58 4.98
CA VAL A 51 -34.95 -5.43 3.51
C VAL A 51 -34.14 -4.21 3.04
N SER A 52 -33.62 -4.25 1.81
CA SER A 52 -32.86 -3.12 1.27
C SER A 52 -33.75 -1.90 0.99
N CYS A 53 -33.16 -0.69 1.06
CA CYS A 53 -33.87 0.57 0.77
C CYS A 53 -34.57 0.54 -0.61
N SER A 54 -34.00 -0.16 -1.59
CA SER A 54 -34.56 -0.27 -2.94
C SER A 54 -35.86 -1.07 -3.02
N ALA A 55 -36.23 -1.82 -1.98
CA ALA A 55 -37.51 -2.51 -1.91
C ALA A 55 -38.69 -1.51 -1.84
N CYS A 56 -38.49 -0.34 -1.22
CA CYS A 56 -39.52 0.68 -1.06
C CYS A 56 -39.19 2.00 -1.79
N HIS A 57 -37.90 2.33 -1.93
CA HIS A 57 -37.42 3.54 -2.60
C HIS A 57 -36.93 3.22 -4.03
N ASP A 58 -37.81 3.40 -5.01
CA ASP A 58 -37.50 3.18 -6.43
C ASP A 58 -36.90 4.46 -7.07
N LYS A 59 -37.16 4.70 -8.37
CA LYS A 59 -36.66 5.83 -9.15
C LYS A 59 -36.98 7.19 -8.50
N PRO A 60 -36.11 8.20 -8.71
CA PRO A 60 -36.41 9.56 -8.31
C PRO A 60 -37.73 10.02 -8.95
N PHE A 61 -38.66 10.54 -8.14
CA PHE A 61 -39.96 11.07 -8.56
C PHE A 61 -40.90 10.04 -9.18
N ASN A 62 -41.56 9.26 -8.32
CA ASN A 62 -42.70 8.44 -8.71
C ASN A 62 -43.97 9.30 -8.69
N SER A 63 -44.57 9.56 -9.85
CA SER A 63 -45.79 10.37 -9.96
C SER A 63 -47.00 9.75 -9.25
N LYS A 64 -46.99 8.44 -9.00
CA LYS A 64 -48.03 7.74 -8.23
C LYS A 64 -47.78 7.76 -6.72
N ASN A 65 -46.58 8.14 -6.29
CA ASN A 65 -46.22 8.18 -4.88
C ASN A 65 -45.24 9.33 -4.62
N LEU A 66 -45.79 10.55 -4.54
CA LEU A 66 -45.03 11.78 -4.36
C LEU A 66 -44.43 11.95 -2.95
N HIS A 67 -44.91 11.17 -1.97
CA HIS A 67 -44.48 11.28 -0.57
C HIS A 67 -43.29 10.38 -0.22
N THR A 68 -43.01 9.36 -1.03
CA THR A 68 -41.82 8.51 -0.84
C THR A 68 -40.65 9.07 -1.64
N PRO A 69 -39.54 9.48 -1.01
CA PRO A 69 -38.36 9.92 -1.75
C PRO A 69 -37.81 8.76 -2.58
N GLY A 70 -37.27 9.05 -3.76
CA GLY A 70 -36.52 8.02 -4.51
C GLY A 70 -35.26 7.60 -3.76
N LEU A 71 -34.66 6.46 -4.15
CA LEU A 71 -33.53 5.83 -3.43
C LEU A 71 -32.41 6.80 -3.04
N LYS A 72 -32.01 7.66 -3.97
CA LYS A 72 -30.95 8.66 -3.72
C LYS A 72 -31.36 9.72 -2.70
N GLY A 73 -32.62 10.15 -2.70
CA GLY A 73 -33.15 11.11 -1.75
C GLY A 73 -33.17 10.53 -0.35
N ALA A 74 -33.67 9.28 -0.23
CA ALA A 74 -33.70 8.54 1.03
C ALA A 74 -32.31 8.39 1.65
N TYR A 75 -31.31 7.98 0.87
CA TYR A 75 -29.92 7.90 1.36
C TYR A 75 -29.38 9.25 1.83
N HIS A 76 -29.61 10.34 1.07
CA HIS A 76 -29.09 11.65 1.48
C HIS A 76 -29.74 12.15 2.77
N GLN A 77 -31.06 12.02 2.91
CA GLN A 77 -31.77 12.43 4.14
C GLN A 77 -31.23 11.66 5.34
N LEU A 78 -31.22 10.34 5.27
CA LEU A 78 -30.78 9.48 6.36
C LEU A 78 -29.29 9.65 6.71
N CYS A 79 -28.40 9.62 5.71
CA CYS A 79 -26.97 9.67 5.97
C CYS A 79 -26.51 11.06 6.42
N MET A 80 -27.05 12.14 5.85
CA MET A 80 -26.56 13.49 6.16
C MET A 80 -26.93 13.92 7.57
N ASP A 81 -28.12 13.58 8.05
CA ASP A 81 -28.53 13.90 9.41
C ASP A 81 -27.68 13.12 10.41
N CYS A 82 -27.53 11.80 10.21
CA CYS A 82 -26.66 10.97 11.05
C CYS A 82 -25.19 11.43 11.03
N HIS A 83 -24.64 11.80 9.87
CA HIS A 83 -23.25 12.28 9.77
C HIS A 83 -23.01 13.64 10.45
N ARG A 84 -24.06 14.47 10.56
CA ARG A 84 -24.02 15.75 11.28
C ARG A 84 -24.18 15.56 12.78
N GLU A 85 -25.05 14.64 13.20
CA GLU A 85 -25.35 14.35 14.60
C GLU A 85 -24.32 13.46 15.28
N SER A 86 -23.68 12.55 14.54
CA SER A 86 -22.61 11.72 15.08
C SER A 86 -21.48 12.65 15.52
N GLU A 87 -21.37 12.92 16.83
CA GLU A 87 -20.32 13.75 17.40
C GLU A 87 -18.99 13.34 16.75
N GLN A 88 -18.40 14.27 16.00
CA GLN A 88 -17.20 14.01 15.20
C GLN A 88 -15.96 14.00 16.10
N VAL A 89 -16.02 13.24 17.20
CA VAL A 89 -14.92 13.10 18.14
C VAL A 89 -13.78 12.46 17.37
N PRO A 90 -12.62 13.14 17.25
CA PRO A 90 -11.43 12.48 16.71
C PRO A 90 -11.22 11.22 17.54
N TYR A 91 -11.13 10.05 16.91
CA TYR A 91 -10.68 8.85 17.58
C TYR A 91 -9.20 9.08 17.96
N ILE A 92 -8.97 9.72 19.10
CA ILE A 92 -7.64 9.93 19.65
C ILE A 92 -7.24 8.61 20.31
N ARG A 93 -6.47 7.78 19.61
CA ARG A 93 -5.70 6.71 20.27
C ARG A 93 -4.62 7.33 21.17
N GLY A 94 -5.00 7.96 22.29
CA GLY A 94 -4.05 8.60 23.23
C GLY A 94 -2.94 9.41 22.55
N PRO A 95 -1.81 9.66 23.24
CA PRO A 95 -0.62 10.24 22.63
C PRO A 95 0.20 9.16 21.92
N ILE A 96 -0.32 8.52 20.87
CA ILE A 96 0.51 7.70 19.98
C ILE A 96 1.04 8.60 18.87
N GLN A 97 2.20 9.22 19.10
CA GLN A 97 2.85 10.13 18.14
C GLN A 97 3.34 9.43 16.86
N TYR A 98 3.62 8.13 16.97
CA TYR A 98 4.14 7.29 15.90
C TYR A 98 3.46 5.93 15.98
N SER A 99 2.35 5.74 15.28
CA SER A 99 1.89 4.40 14.93
C SER A 99 1.78 4.31 13.43
N ALA A 100 1.98 3.10 12.90
CA ALA A 100 1.96 2.87 11.48
C ALA A 100 0.63 3.26 10.78
N MET A 101 -0.41 3.58 11.54
CA MET A 101 -1.74 3.99 11.07
C MET A 101 -2.29 5.20 11.84
N VAL A 102 -1.49 5.83 12.70
CA VAL A 102 -1.90 7.01 13.48
C VAL A 102 -1.30 8.27 12.88
N ARG A 103 -2.10 9.33 12.88
CA ARG A 103 -1.72 10.69 12.49
C ARG A 103 -0.45 11.10 13.22
N GLY A 104 0.67 11.20 12.53
CA GLY A 104 1.80 11.96 13.06
C GLY A 104 1.36 13.40 13.37
N PRO A 105 2.05 14.10 14.28
CA PRO A 105 1.62 15.40 14.82
C PRO A 105 1.44 16.52 13.77
N ILE A 106 1.85 16.30 12.51
CA ILE A 106 1.83 17.29 11.41
C ILE A 106 1.11 16.71 10.15
N ALA A 107 0.62 15.47 10.19
CA ALA A 107 -0.09 14.91 9.03
C ALA A 107 -1.47 15.56 8.90
N ARG A 108 -1.78 16.07 7.70
CA ARG A 108 -3.10 16.62 7.37
C ARG A 108 -4.15 15.56 7.74
N PRO A 109 -5.12 15.84 8.62
CA PRO A 109 -6.20 14.92 8.88
C PRO A 109 -7.02 14.82 7.59
N LEU A 110 -6.87 13.74 6.85
CA LEU A 110 -7.98 13.28 6.03
C LEU A 110 -9.03 12.82 7.02
N ASP A 111 -10.14 13.53 7.03
CA ASP A 111 -11.19 13.42 8.03
C ASP A 111 -11.59 11.96 8.28
N THR A 112 -11.38 11.49 9.51
CA THR A 112 -12.07 10.31 10.06
C THR A 112 -13.54 10.61 10.34
N ARG A 113 -13.98 11.82 9.99
CA ARG A 113 -15.34 12.29 10.16
C ARG A 113 -16.20 11.75 9.04
N ALA A 114 -17.44 11.44 9.37
CA ALA A 114 -18.40 11.10 8.35
C ALA A 114 -18.57 12.30 7.39
N PRO A 115 -18.58 12.08 6.07
CA PRO A 115 -18.62 13.18 5.10
C PRO A 115 -19.96 13.91 5.17
N THR A 116 -19.94 15.23 5.37
CA THR A 116 -21.14 16.06 5.58
C THR A 116 -21.48 16.98 4.39
N ASP A 117 -20.71 16.89 3.30
CA ASP A 117 -20.91 17.71 2.11
C ASP A 117 -20.77 16.91 0.80
N CYS A 118 -21.26 17.51 -0.29
CA CYS A 118 -21.30 16.88 -1.60
C CYS A 118 -19.91 16.46 -2.12
N LEU A 119 -18.86 17.26 -1.87
CA LEU A 119 -17.51 17.01 -2.38
C LEU A 119 -16.73 16.01 -1.52
N ALA A 120 -17.09 15.91 -0.24
CA ALA A 120 -16.58 14.89 0.66
C ALA A 120 -17.10 13.49 0.29
N CYS A 121 -18.35 13.39 -0.19
CA CYS A 121 -18.94 12.14 -0.66
C CYS A 121 -18.65 11.85 -2.15
N HIS A 122 -18.67 12.89 -2.99
CA HIS A 122 -18.64 12.72 -4.44
C HIS A 122 -17.51 13.49 -5.12
N ALA A 123 -16.85 12.82 -6.05
CA ALA A 123 -15.96 13.50 -6.98
C ALA A 123 -16.76 14.24 -8.07
N LYS A 124 -16.26 15.40 -8.50
CA LYS A 124 -16.79 16.11 -9.68
C LYS A 124 -16.54 15.29 -10.94
N LYS A 125 -17.51 15.28 -11.85
CA LYS A 125 -17.33 14.75 -13.21
C LYS A 125 -16.32 15.60 -13.96
N VAL A 126 -15.42 14.95 -14.68
CA VAL A 126 -14.46 15.62 -15.56
C VAL A 126 -15.22 16.25 -16.74
N PRO A 127 -14.96 17.52 -17.07
CA PRO A 127 -15.51 18.13 -18.28
C PRO A 127 -14.96 17.46 -19.54
N ASN A 128 -15.68 17.59 -20.66
CA ASN A 128 -15.20 17.04 -21.93
C ASN A 128 -14.11 17.96 -22.52
N HIS A 129 -12.87 17.48 -22.52
CA HIS A 129 -11.71 18.23 -22.99
C HIS A 129 -11.58 18.29 -24.52
N ASN A 130 -12.30 17.45 -25.29
CA ASN A 130 -12.30 17.50 -26.76
C ASN A 130 -12.70 18.87 -27.31
N LYS A 131 -13.51 19.63 -26.57
CA LYS A 131 -13.97 20.99 -26.94
C LYS A 131 -13.14 22.11 -26.31
N LEU A 132 -12.28 21.78 -25.35
CA LEU A 132 -11.55 22.75 -24.51
C LEU A 132 -10.08 22.84 -24.89
N VAL A 133 -9.48 21.73 -25.33
CA VAL A 133 -8.10 21.69 -25.81
C VAL A 133 -8.06 22.26 -27.23
N LYS A 134 -7.49 23.46 -27.36
CA LYS A 134 -7.41 24.23 -28.62
C LYS A 134 -6.01 24.17 -29.24
N LEU A 135 -5.37 23.02 -29.18
CA LEU A 135 -4.03 22.78 -29.74
C LEU A 135 -4.15 22.36 -31.22
N THR A 136 -3.29 22.88 -32.08
CA THR A 136 -3.23 22.54 -33.51
C THR A 136 -1.78 22.42 -33.99
N GLY A 137 -1.55 21.64 -35.04
CA GLY A 137 -0.23 21.49 -35.65
C GLY A 137 0.74 20.62 -34.84
N ASN A 138 2.04 20.83 -35.07
CA ASN A 138 3.09 20.10 -34.36
C ASN A 138 3.35 20.73 -33.00
N ILE A 139 2.91 20.07 -31.93
CA ILE A 139 3.00 20.58 -30.56
C ILE A 139 4.07 19.85 -29.74
N SER A 140 4.76 20.59 -28.88
CA SER A 140 5.64 20.00 -27.88
C SER A 140 4.85 19.55 -26.63
N PRO A 141 5.40 18.66 -25.80
CA PRO A 141 4.79 18.30 -24.51
C PRO A 141 4.57 19.51 -23.60
N THR A 142 5.49 20.48 -23.64
CA THR A 142 5.36 21.73 -22.85
C THR A 142 4.25 22.64 -23.38
N ASP A 143 3.94 22.60 -24.69
CA ASP A 143 2.80 23.35 -25.24
C ASP A 143 1.46 22.79 -24.73
N VAL A 144 1.38 21.47 -24.53
CA VAL A 144 0.22 20.85 -23.86
C VAL A 144 0.05 21.42 -22.47
N THR A 145 1.12 21.41 -21.66
CA THR A 145 1.07 21.91 -20.28
C THR A 145 0.71 23.39 -20.23
N LYS A 146 1.28 24.24 -21.10
CA LYS A 146 0.89 25.65 -21.22
C LYS A 146 -0.60 25.80 -21.52
N ASN A 147 -1.15 24.98 -22.41
CA ASN A 147 -2.60 24.98 -22.68
C ASN A 147 -3.41 24.57 -21.43
N CYS A 148 -2.99 23.52 -20.72
CA CYS A 148 -3.63 23.11 -19.46
C CYS A 148 -3.62 24.26 -18.43
N LEU A 149 -2.48 24.92 -18.24
CA LEU A 149 -2.28 25.98 -17.25
C LEU A 149 -3.16 27.22 -17.51
N SER A 150 -3.62 27.45 -18.75
CA SER A 150 -4.57 28.54 -19.04
C SER A 150 -5.89 28.43 -18.27
N CYS A 151 -6.27 27.22 -17.85
CA CYS A 151 -7.44 26.95 -17.01
C CYS A 151 -7.06 26.37 -15.63
N HIS A 152 -5.91 25.71 -15.54
CA HIS A 152 -5.48 24.91 -14.37
C HIS A 152 -4.22 25.47 -13.69
N GLN A 153 -4.06 26.79 -13.68
CA GLN A 153 -2.92 27.44 -13.05
C GLN A 153 -2.78 27.05 -11.56
N LYS A 154 -3.89 27.01 -10.82
CA LYS A 154 -3.90 26.65 -9.39
C LYS A 154 -3.45 25.21 -9.15
N GLU A 155 -3.82 24.30 -10.05
CA GLU A 155 -3.35 22.92 -10.00
C GLU A 155 -1.84 22.84 -10.27
N GLY A 156 -1.33 23.61 -11.24
CA GLY A 156 0.11 23.75 -11.49
C GLY A 156 0.87 24.23 -10.25
N GLU A 157 0.41 25.32 -9.64
CA GLU A 157 1.00 25.89 -8.41
C GLU A 157 0.97 24.91 -7.23
N ALA A 158 -0.07 24.08 -7.15
CA ALA A 158 -0.18 23.05 -6.13
C ALA A 158 0.81 21.91 -6.36
N ILE A 159 0.98 21.45 -7.62
CA ILE A 159 1.93 20.38 -7.98
C ILE A 159 3.36 20.75 -7.60
N LEU A 160 3.77 22.00 -7.80
CA LEU A 160 5.12 22.46 -7.43
C LEU A 160 5.46 22.25 -5.95
N LYS A 161 4.47 22.09 -5.08
CA LYS A 161 4.64 21.89 -3.63
C LYS A 161 4.65 20.41 -3.24
N THR A 162 4.47 19.50 -4.19
CA THR A 162 4.29 18.07 -3.91
C THR A 162 5.60 17.29 -3.92
N SER A 163 5.60 16.14 -3.24
CA SER A 163 6.71 15.19 -3.25
C SER A 163 6.89 14.51 -4.62
N HIS A 164 5.82 14.37 -5.40
CA HIS A 164 5.90 13.83 -6.76
C HIS A 164 6.71 14.74 -7.69
N TRP A 165 6.54 16.06 -7.55
CA TRP A 165 7.32 17.05 -8.27
C TRP A 165 8.73 17.20 -7.71
N ASN A 166 8.88 17.44 -6.42
CA ASN A 166 10.18 17.79 -5.86
C ASN A 166 11.07 16.56 -5.59
N TRP A 167 10.49 15.36 -5.54
CA TRP A 167 11.15 14.11 -5.13
C TRP A 167 11.81 14.19 -3.74
N HIS A 168 11.33 15.09 -2.89
CA HIS A 168 11.63 15.19 -1.47
C HIS A 168 10.44 15.85 -0.74
N GLY A 169 10.50 15.91 0.58
CA GLY A 169 9.49 16.60 1.37
C GLY A 169 9.63 16.35 2.87
N ALA A 170 8.59 16.75 3.61
CA ALA A 170 8.50 16.54 5.05
C ALA A 170 8.66 15.05 5.40
N SER A 171 9.55 14.76 6.34
CA SER A 171 9.95 13.40 6.69
C SER A 171 9.83 13.08 8.19
N PRO A 172 8.65 13.31 8.81
CA PRO A 172 8.45 13.24 10.26
C PRO A 172 8.63 11.86 10.88
N TYR A 173 8.76 10.80 10.05
CA TYR A 173 8.93 9.41 10.49
C TYR A 173 10.33 8.86 10.18
N THR A 174 11.30 9.72 9.88
CA THR A 174 12.70 9.33 9.76
C THR A 174 13.39 9.56 11.09
N VAL A 175 13.79 8.49 11.76
CA VAL A 175 14.42 8.56 13.09
C VAL A 175 15.67 9.42 13.05
N GLY A 176 15.74 10.41 13.94
CA GLY A 176 16.84 11.39 14.03
C GLY A 176 16.79 12.52 13.00
N HIS A 177 15.79 12.53 12.12
CA HIS A 177 15.63 13.50 11.04
C HIS A 177 14.17 13.97 10.87
N GLU A 178 13.37 13.90 11.92
CA GLU A 178 11.92 14.12 11.89
C GLU A 178 11.54 15.52 11.42
N LYS A 179 12.41 16.52 11.69
CA LYS A 179 12.17 17.92 11.30
C LYS A 179 12.64 18.26 9.88
N ARG A 180 13.23 17.32 9.15
CA ARG A 180 13.76 17.59 7.80
C ARG A 180 12.66 17.56 6.75
N THR A 181 12.75 18.50 5.82
CA THR A 181 11.82 18.67 4.69
C THR A 181 12.49 18.46 3.34
N ASP A 182 13.78 18.13 3.33
CA ASP A 182 14.60 18.01 2.14
C ASP A 182 14.99 16.55 1.82
N LEU A 183 14.57 15.58 2.63
CA LEU A 183 14.84 14.16 2.40
C LEU A 183 13.99 13.61 1.26
N GLY A 184 14.62 12.84 0.37
CA GLY A 184 13.91 12.11 -0.67
C GLY A 184 14.78 11.55 -1.77
N LYS A 185 14.14 11.09 -2.84
CA LYS A 185 14.78 10.51 -4.03
C LYS A 185 15.70 11.52 -4.74
N LYS A 186 15.39 12.82 -4.67
CA LYS A 186 16.19 13.89 -5.28
C LYS A 186 17.56 14.08 -4.62
N THR A 187 17.62 13.94 -3.30
CA THR A 187 18.72 14.48 -2.49
C THR A 187 19.64 13.38 -1.98
N ASN A 188 19.22 12.68 -0.93
CA ASN A 188 20.14 11.92 -0.07
C ASN A 188 19.69 10.49 0.23
N THR A 189 18.62 10.02 -0.40
CA THR A 189 18.25 8.61 -0.27
C THR A 189 19.06 7.74 -1.23
N ILE A 190 19.39 6.55 -0.76
CA ILE A 190 20.05 5.50 -1.53
C ILE A 190 19.25 4.21 -1.38
N ASN A 191 19.16 3.43 -2.45
CA ASN A 191 18.52 2.12 -2.45
C ASN A 191 19.50 1.05 -2.95
N ASN A 192 19.20 -0.21 -2.74
CA ASN A 192 19.99 -1.32 -3.27
C ASN A 192 19.46 -1.86 -4.61
N PHE A 193 18.79 -1.01 -5.40
CA PHE A 193 18.42 -1.31 -6.78
C PHE A 193 19.34 -0.55 -7.75
N CYS A 194 18.91 0.63 -8.20
CA CYS A 194 19.69 1.51 -9.08
C CYS A 194 20.56 2.49 -8.29
N ILE A 195 20.73 2.26 -6.99
CA ILE A 195 21.61 3.01 -6.09
C ILE A 195 21.11 4.42 -5.80
N ASN A 196 21.42 5.41 -6.63
CA ASN A 196 21.13 6.82 -6.35
C ASN A 196 20.87 7.62 -7.64
N LEU A 197 20.22 8.78 -7.50
CA LEU A 197 19.86 9.66 -8.61
C LEU A 197 21.04 10.45 -9.18
N ASN A 198 21.97 10.91 -8.33
CA ASN A 198 23.06 11.81 -8.69
C ASN A 198 23.89 11.21 -9.83
N GLY A 199 24.16 12.01 -10.85
CA GLY A 199 24.83 11.59 -12.09
C GLY A 199 23.99 10.73 -13.05
N ASN A 200 22.75 10.36 -12.69
CA ASN A 200 21.93 9.37 -13.39
C ASN A 200 20.55 9.87 -13.87
N TRP A 201 20.26 11.17 -13.72
CA TRP A 201 18.92 11.74 -13.92
C TRP A 201 18.19 11.28 -15.19
N PRO A 202 18.75 11.34 -16.42
CA PRO A 202 17.97 11.10 -17.63
C PRO A 202 17.33 9.71 -17.69
N ARG A 203 17.94 8.73 -17.02
CA ARG A 203 17.38 7.37 -16.89
C ARG A 203 16.33 7.31 -15.78
N CYS A 204 16.60 7.94 -14.65
CA CYS A 204 15.77 7.87 -13.45
C CYS A 204 14.49 8.71 -13.55
N THR A 205 14.58 9.89 -14.17
CA THR A 205 13.50 10.89 -14.31
C THR A 205 12.52 10.54 -15.43
N SER A 206 12.71 9.40 -16.10
CA SER A 206 11.63 8.76 -16.87
C SER A 206 10.39 8.42 -16.03
N CYS A 207 10.53 8.33 -14.70
CA CYS A 207 9.43 8.19 -13.74
C CYS A 207 9.15 9.48 -12.94
N HIS A 208 9.70 10.63 -13.33
CA HIS A 208 9.36 11.93 -12.73
C HIS A 208 8.15 12.53 -13.45
N ILE A 209 7.33 13.30 -12.74
CA ILE A 209 6.13 13.94 -13.31
C ILE A 209 6.47 15.25 -14.04
N GLY A 210 7.66 15.37 -14.60
CA GLY A 210 8.11 16.53 -15.36
C GLY A 210 8.85 16.18 -16.64
N TYR A 211 9.14 17.21 -17.42
CA TYR A 211 9.80 17.15 -18.71
C TYR A 211 11.20 17.78 -18.65
N GLY A 212 12.24 17.00 -18.97
CA GLY A 212 13.59 17.52 -19.18
C GLY A 212 14.44 17.63 -17.91
N TRP A 213 14.14 16.88 -16.85
CA TRP A 213 15.03 16.81 -15.69
C TRP A 213 16.23 15.91 -16.00
N GLU A 214 17.26 16.49 -16.60
CA GLU A 214 18.45 15.79 -17.08
C GLU A 214 19.69 15.92 -16.19
N ASP A 215 19.71 16.92 -15.30
CA ASP A 215 20.77 17.16 -14.32
C ASP A 215 20.30 18.07 -13.16
N GLU A 216 21.23 18.58 -12.37
CA GLU A 216 21.00 19.47 -11.23
C GLU A 216 20.44 20.85 -11.58
N SER A 217 20.54 21.31 -12.83
CA SER A 217 20.11 22.64 -13.28
C SER A 217 18.61 22.75 -13.57
N PHE A 218 17.85 21.67 -13.40
CA PHE A 218 16.41 21.64 -13.67
C PHE A 218 15.65 22.66 -12.83
N ASP A 219 14.87 23.51 -13.50
CA ASP A 219 14.05 24.53 -12.86
C ASP A 219 12.76 23.93 -12.28
N PHE A 220 12.73 23.74 -10.96
CA PHE A 220 11.56 23.26 -10.22
C PHE A 220 10.47 24.32 -10.05
N THR A 221 10.67 25.55 -10.52
CA THR A 221 9.66 26.62 -10.47
C THR A 221 8.89 26.78 -11.78
N ASP A 222 9.41 26.25 -12.89
CA ASP A 222 8.76 26.31 -14.21
C ASP A 222 7.60 25.31 -14.31
N MET A 223 6.38 25.80 -14.10
CA MET A 223 5.15 25.01 -14.24
C MET A 223 4.96 24.41 -15.64
N THR A 224 5.55 24.99 -16.68
CA THR A 224 5.40 24.47 -18.05
C THR A 224 6.10 23.12 -18.24
N LYS A 225 7.01 22.76 -17.31
CA LYS A 225 7.70 21.47 -17.28
C LYS A 225 6.90 20.38 -16.58
N ILE A 226 5.74 20.66 -16.00
CA ILE A 226 4.86 19.65 -15.38
C ILE A 226 4.32 18.73 -16.47
N ASP A 227 4.44 17.41 -16.29
CA ASP A 227 3.82 16.39 -17.13
C ASP A 227 2.41 16.09 -16.62
N CYS A 228 1.41 16.85 -17.10
CA CYS A 228 0.01 16.62 -16.73
C CYS A 228 -0.52 15.30 -17.30
N LEU A 229 0.02 14.83 -18.43
CA LEU A 229 -0.52 13.70 -19.17
C LEU A 229 -0.20 12.35 -18.52
N VAL A 230 0.95 12.22 -17.85
CA VAL A 230 1.40 10.96 -17.24
C VAL A 230 0.40 10.34 -16.26
N CYS A 231 -0.35 11.19 -15.55
CA CYS A 231 -1.38 10.75 -14.62
C CYS A 231 -2.79 10.82 -15.21
N HIS A 232 -3.03 11.69 -16.19
CA HIS A 232 -4.38 12.00 -16.65
C HIS A 232 -4.77 11.39 -18.00
N ASP A 233 -3.85 10.78 -18.74
CA ASP A 233 -4.18 10.05 -19.98
C ASP A 233 -5.26 8.99 -19.75
N GLN A 234 -6.31 8.96 -20.57
CA GLN A 234 -7.31 7.87 -20.61
C GLN A 234 -7.25 7.06 -21.91
N THR A 235 -6.38 7.43 -22.85
CA THR A 235 -6.25 6.73 -24.13
C THR A 235 -5.40 5.46 -24.01
N GLY A 236 -4.57 5.37 -22.97
CA GLY A 236 -3.60 4.28 -22.79
C GLY A 236 -2.40 4.37 -23.75
N LYS A 237 -2.26 5.49 -24.47
CA LYS A 237 -1.20 5.70 -25.48
C LYS A 237 -0.03 6.51 -24.93
N TYR A 238 -0.24 7.31 -23.88
CA TYR A 238 0.81 8.15 -23.34
C TYR A 238 1.90 7.32 -22.67
N LYS A 239 3.16 7.57 -23.02
CA LYS A 239 4.31 6.90 -22.41
C LYS A 239 5.56 7.77 -22.46
N LYS A 240 6.28 7.80 -21.34
CA LYS A 240 7.59 8.45 -21.24
C LYS A 240 8.69 7.60 -21.86
N ALA A 241 9.61 8.23 -22.59
CA ALA A 241 10.77 7.55 -23.15
C ALA A 241 11.79 7.27 -22.03
N PRO A 242 12.14 5.99 -21.74
CA PRO A 242 12.95 5.64 -20.58
C PRO A 242 14.33 6.33 -20.44
N PRO A 243 15.03 6.76 -21.51
CA PRO A 243 16.31 7.47 -21.39
C PRO A 243 16.22 8.98 -21.66
N ALA A 244 15.02 9.56 -21.76
CA ALA A 244 14.81 10.90 -22.30
C ALA A 244 14.44 11.95 -21.23
N ALA A 245 14.93 11.79 -20.00
CA ALA A 245 14.76 12.79 -18.93
C ALA A 245 13.29 13.19 -18.68
N GLY A 246 12.38 12.24 -18.81
CA GLY A 246 10.94 12.46 -18.62
C GLY A 246 10.17 12.91 -19.87
N LEU A 247 10.81 13.14 -21.01
CA LEU A 247 10.10 13.42 -22.26
C LEU A 247 9.28 12.18 -22.73
N PRO A 248 8.12 12.39 -23.39
CA PRO A 248 7.37 11.31 -24.00
C PRO A 248 8.13 10.63 -25.14
N VAL A 249 7.70 9.42 -25.51
CA VAL A 249 8.17 8.80 -26.76
C VAL A 249 7.83 9.70 -27.95
N LYS A 250 8.69 9.69 -28.99
CA LYS A 250 8.49 10.52 -30.18
C LYS A 250 7.22 10.10 -30.92
N ASN A 251 6.62 11.05 -31.64
CA ASN A 251 5.48 10.84 -32.53
C ASN A 251 4.19 10.36 -31.83
N LEU A 252 4.02 10.66 -30.54
CA LEU A 252 2.70 10.53 -29.91
C LEU A 252 1.76 11.61 -30.44
N ASP A 253 0.51 11.22 -30.65
CA ASP A 253 -0.58 12.18 -30.87
C ASP A 253 -0.97 12.85 -29.56
N LEU A 254 -0.18 13.85 -29.18
CA LEU A 254 -0.35 14.60 -27.93
C LEU A 254 -1.68 15.39 -27.90
N ILE A 255 -2.21 15.78 -29.06
CA ILE A 255 -3.50 16.49 -29.15
C ILE A 255 -4.62 15.53 -28.74
N THR A 256 -4.69 14.35 -29.36
CA THR A 256 -5.70 13.35 -29.00
C THR A 256 -5.59 12.91 -27.55
N ILE A 257 -4.37 12.72 -27.03
CA ILE A 257 -4.15 12.40 -25.62
C ILE A 257 -4.68 13.52 -24.71
N ALA A 258 -4.30 14.77 -24.97
CA ALA A 258 -4.74 15.92 -24.19
C ALA A 258 -6.26 16.12 -24.22
N GLN A 259 -6.90 15.87 -25.37
CA GLN A 259 -8.35 15.95 -25.53
C GLN A 259 -9.11 14.88 -24.72
N ASN A 260 -8.47 13.74 -24.44
CA ASN A 260 -9.06 12.61 -23.71
C ASN A 260 -8.56 12.49 -22.26
N VAL A 261 -8.04 13.56 -21.67
CA VAL A 261 -7.62 13.55 -20.26
C VAL A 261 -8.80 13.34 -19.31
N GLY A 262 -8.53 12.64 -18.21
CA GLY A 262 -9.54 12.28 -17.22
C GLY A 262 -8.96 11.99 -15.85
N ARG A 263 -9.76 11.40 -14.97
CA ARG A 263 -9.28 10.98 -13.64
C ARG A 263 -8.28 9.82 -13.78
N PRO A 264 -7.17 9.81 -13.04
CA PRO A 264 -6.17 8.75 -13.14
C PRO A 264 -6.76 7.35 -13.03
N THR A 265 -6.16 6.42 -13.77
CA THR A 265 -6.41 4.97 -13.71
C THR A 265 -5.26 4.27 -13.00
N ARG A 266 -5.45 2.99 -12.64
CA ARG A 266 -4.36 2.16 -12.10
C ARG A 266 -3.18 2.08 -13.07
N ASP A 267 -3.44 2.01 -14.38
CA ASP A 267 -2.41 2.02 -15.42
C ASP A 267 -1.56 3.30 -15.42
N THR A 268 -2.20 4.47 -15.33
CA THR A 268 -1.47 5.75 -15.33
C THR A 268 -0.55 5.91 -14.13
N CYS A 269 -0.97 5.47 -12.93
CA CYS A 269 -0.12 5.46 -11.74
C CYS A 269 0.96 4.37 -11.85
N GLY A 270 0.56 3.19 -12.30
CA GLY A 270 1.35 1.98 -12.30
C GLY A 270 2.39 1.92 -13.42
N MET A 271 1.95 1.76 -14.66
CA MET A 271 2.83 1.45 -15.79
C MET A 271 3.77 2.58 -16.18
N ASN A 272 3.44 3.83 -15.84
CA ASN A 272 4.35 4.94 -16.03
C ASN A 272 5.45 4.99 -14.96
N CYS A 273 5.17 4.54 -13.72
CA CYS A 273 6.07 4.71 -12.59
C CYS A 273 6.04 3.54 -11.58
N HIS A 274 4.91 3.31 -10.90
CA HIS A 274 4.87 2.50 -9.68
C HIS A 274 5.04 0.99 -9.91
N PHE A 275 4.60 0.45 -11.05
CA PHE A 275 4.74 -0.96 -11.42
C PHE A 275 6.13 -1.25 -12.01
N VAL A 276 6.76 -0.26 -12.64
CA VAL A 276 8.00 -0.43 -13.43
C VAL A 276 9.29 0.04 -12.73
N GLY A 277 9.21 0.34 -11.43
CA GLY A 277 10.34 0.77 -10.61
C GLY A 277 11.47 -0.26 -10.58
N GLY A 278 12.73 0.17 -10.48
CA GLY A 278 13.89 -0.73 -10.46
C GLY A 278 14.29 -1.26 -11.85
N GLY A 279 13.69 -0.73 -12.91
CA GLY A 279 14.08 -0.99 -14.30
C GLY A 279 13.22 -2.02 -15.04
N GLY A 280 12.02 -2.32 -14.54
CA GLY A 280 11.05 -3.21 -15.18
C GLY A 280 9.82 -3.46 -14.31
N ASP A 281 8.81 -4.10 -14.89
CA ASP A 281 7.58 -4.49 -14.19
C ASP A 281 7.86 -5.45 -13.01
N ALA A 282 7.21 -5.20 -11.88
CA ALA A 282 7.29 -5.94 -10.62
C ALA A 282 8.69 -6.07 -10.01
N VAL A 283 9.68 -5.30 -10.47
CA VAL A 283 11.08 -5.47 -10.00
C VAL A 283 11.23 -4.96 -8.56
N LYS A 284 10.76 -3.74 -8.28
CA LYS A 284 11.03 -3.03 -7.02
C LYS A 284 9.98 -3.28 -5.95
N HIS A 285 8.72 -2.93 -6.21
CA HIS A 285 7.62 -3.23 -5.29
C HIS A 285 7.26 -4.72 -5.44
N GLY A 286 7.00 -5.38 -4.31
CA GLY A 286 6.61 -6.79 -4.31
C GLY A 286 5.13 -6.99 -4.57
N ASP A 287 4.31 -6.04 -4.17
CA ASP A 287 2.85 -6.04 -4.20
C ASP A 287 2.27 -5.11 -5.27
N MET A 288 3.07 -4.66 -6.23
CA MET A 288 2.62 -3.81 -7.32
C MET A 288 3.24 -4.19 -8.67
N SER A 289 2.38 -4.55 -9.61
CA SER A 289 2.75 -4.92 -10.98
C SER A 289 1.64 -4.56 -11.97
N SER A 290 1.95 -4.71 -13.26
CA SER A 290 0.97 -4.60 -14.36
C SER A 290 -0.30 -5.45 -14.17
N SER A 291 -0.25 -6.52 -13.38
CA SER A 291 -1.42 -7.34 -13.07
C SER A 291 -2.52 -6.59 -12.31
N LEU A 292 -2.18 -5.54 -11.57
CA LEU A 292 -3.13 -4.70 -10.84
C LEU A 292 -4.00 -3.82 -11.74
N SER A 293 -3.60 -3.60 -12.99
CA SER A 293 -4.40 -2.80 -13.92
C SER A 293 -5.79 -3.40 -14.15
N LYS A 294 -5.86 -4.74 -14.23
CA LYS A 294 -7.09 -5.52 -14.44
C LYS A 294 -7.05 -6.81 -13.61
N SER A 295 -6.83 -6.67 -12.30
CA SER A 295 -6.80 -7.82 -11.40
C SER A 295 -8.18 -8.43 -11.19
N ASP A 296 -8.23 -9.67 -10.71
CA ASP A 296 -9.43 -10.30 -10.14
C ASP A 296 -9.45 -10.13 -8.60
N LYS A 297 -10.55 -10.50 -7.95
CA LYS A 297 -10.72 -10.45 -6.50
C LYS A 297 -9.65 -11.26 -5.72
N ASN A 298 -9.16 -12.37 -6.26
CA ASN A 298 -8.19 -13.23 -5.58
C ASN A 298 -6.78 -12.61 -5.58
N HIS A 299 -6.48 -11.82 -6.61
CA HIS A 299 -5.24 -11.06 -6.67
C HIS A 299 -5.28 -9.85 -5.73
N ASP A 300 -6.33 -9.02 -5.78
CA ASP A 300 -6.59 -7.94 -4.83
C ASP A 300 -8.09 -7.65 -4.70
N VAL A 301 -8.66 -7.75 -3.49
CA VAL A 301 -10.11 -7.55 -3.26
C VAL A 301 -10.59 -6.13 -3.53
N HIS A 302 -9.73 -5.14 -3.35
CA HIS A 302 -10.07 -3.73 -3.51
C HIS A 302 -9.97 -3.32 -4.98
N MET A 303 -8.88 -3.70 -5.66
CA MET A 303 -8.63 -3.33 -7.06
C MET A 303 -9.21 -4.31 -8.08
N GLY A 304 -9.61 -5.51 -7.65
CA GLY A 304 -10.18 -6.55 -8.51
C GLY A 304 -11.40 -6.05 -9.29
N VAL A 305 -11.38 -6.25 -10.61
CA VAL A 305 -12.46 -5.85 -11.53
C VAL A 305 -13.45 -6.98 -11.81
N THR A 306 -13.09 -8.21 -11.47
CA THR A 306 -13.90 -9.42 -11.62
C THR A 306 -13.97 -10.24 -10.32
N GLY A 307 -14.87 -11.22 -10.27
CA GLY A 307 -15.00 -12.13 -9.11
C GLY A 307 -15.57 -11.46 -7.86
N GLY A 308 -16.23 -10.30 -8.00
CA GLY A 308 -16.79 -9.53 -6.88
C GLY A 308 -15.78 -8.60 -6.19
N GLY A 309 -14.68 -8.25 -6.85
CA GLY A 309 -13.78 -7.18 -6.39
C GLY A 309 -14.41 -5.79 -6.49
N LEU A 310 -13.79 -4.81 -5.82
CA LEU A 310 -14.36 -3.46 -5.69
C LEU A 310 -13.96 -2.49 -6.82
N ASP A 311 -13.09 -2.88 -7.76
CA ASP A 311 -12.58 -2.02 -8.84
C ASP A 311 -12.13 -0.62 -8.36
N PHE A 312 -11.44 -0.56 -7.23
CA PHE A 312 -10.86 0.69 -6.73
C PHE A 312 -9.76 1.18 -7.65
N ARG A 313 -9.74 2.49 -7.88
CA ARG A 313 -8.58 3.22 -8.38
C ARG A 313 -7.64 3.52 -7.22
N CYS A 314 -6.39 3.83 -7.52
CA CYS A 314 -5.39 4.15 -6.49
C CYS A 314 -5.88 5.27 -5.55
N GLN A 315 -6.47 6.32 -6.12
CA GLN A 315 -6.97 7.49 -5.39
C GLN A 315 -8.26 7.26 -4.60
N ASP A 316 -8.88 6.09 -4.70
CA ASP A 316 -9.99 5.72 -3.79
C ASP A 316 -9.46 5.48 -2.37
N CYS A 317 -8.22 4.99 -2.25
CA CYS A 317 -7.47 4.88 -1.00
C CYS A 317 -6.52 6.07 -0.80
N HIS A 318 -5.66 6.34 -1.77
CA HIS A 318 -4.71 7.45 -1.78
C HIS A 318 -5.43 8.78 -2.07
N LYS A 319 -6.25 9.23 -1.12
CA LYS A 319 -7.06 10.45 -1.29
C LYS A 319 -6.16 11.63 -1.64
N THR A 320 -6.54 12.33 -2.69
CA THR A 320 -5.76 13.45 -3.25
C THR A 320 -6.51 14.75 -3.07
N ARG A 321 -5.84 15.77 -2.52
CA ARG A 321 -6.39 17.14 -2.43
C ARG A 321 -5.31 18.15 -2.76
N ASN A 322 -5.59 19.03 -3.73
CA ASN A 322 -4.63 19.98 -4.29
C ASN A 322 -3.38 19.25 -4.82
N HIS A 323 -3.57 18.16 -5.58
CA HIS A 323 -2.51 17.29 -6.13
C HIS A 323 -1.56 16.62 -5.13
N MET A 324 -1.68 16.91 -3.83
CA MET A 324 -1.01 16.18 -2.76
C MET A 324 -1.70 14.81 -2.58
N ILE A 325 -0.97 13.74 -2.90
CA ILE A 325 -1.47 12.36 -2.87
C ILE A 325 -1.12 11.75 -1.52
N SER A 326 -2.14 11.39 -0.75
CA SER A 326 -1.93 10.91 0.61
C SER A 326 -1.31 9.52 0.64
N GLY A 327 -0.44 9.30 1.61
CA GLY A 327 0.26 8.03 1.79
C GLY A 327 1.65 8.25 2.36
N ARG A 328 2.18 7.16 2.91
CA ARG A 328 3.51 7.11 3.50
C ARG A 328 4.22 5.83 3.08
N SER A 329 5.53 5.91 2.91
CA SER A 329 6.34 4.78 2.47
C SER A 329 7.38 4.40 3.51
N VAL A 330 7.66 3.11 3.61
CA VAL A 330 8.84 2.62 4.35
C VAL A 330 10.12 3.01 3.60
N SER A 331 10.09 2.93 2.27
CA SER A 331 11.26 3.04 1.41
C SER A 331 11.65 4.47 1.04
N VAL A 332 10.73 5.44 1.16
CA VAL A 332 10.95 6.86 0.83
C VAL A 332 10.51 7.71 2.03
N PRO A 333 11.31 8.71 2.45
CA PRO A 333 11.07 9.44 3.69
C PRO A 333 9.96 10.50 3.59
N ALA A 334 9.75 11.10 2.42
CA ALA A 334 8.73 12.13 2.21
C ALA A 334 7.31 11.58 2.41
N VAL A 335 6.47 12.35 3.09
CA VAL A 335 5.07 12.00 3.40
C VAL A 335 4.12 13.12 3.01
N GLU A 336 3.00 12.75 2.38
CA GLU A 336 1.97 13.68 1.87
C GLU A 336 0.57 13.36 2.43
N GLY A 337 0.51 12.72 3.59
CA GLY A 337 -0.71 12.30 4.27
C GLY A 337 -0.57 10.89 4.85
N ASP A 338 -1.65 10.37 5.41
CA ASP A 338 -1.71 9.02 5.95
C ASP A 338 -2.69 8.13 5.17
N LEU A 339 -2.54 6.82 5.35
CA LEU A 339 -3.40 5.79 4.78
C LEU A 339 -3.61 4.71 5.83
N SER A 340 -4.86 4.32 6.06
CA SER A 340 -5.21 3.27 7.01
C SER A 340 -6.38 2.42 6.51
N CYS A 341 -6.34 1.12 6.80
CA CYS A 341 -7.48 0.21 6.65
C CYS A 341 -8.69 0.72 7.46
N GLU A 342 -8.43 1.39 8.60
CA GLU A 342 -9.43 1.90 9.53
C GLU A 342 -10.22 3.11 8.96
N TYR A 343 -9.86 3.62 7.78
CA TYR A 343 -10.71 4.60 7.09
C TYR A 343 -11.96 3.97 6.50
N CYS A 344 -11.90 2.70 6.10
CA CYS A 344 -13.02 1.97 5.50
C CYS A 344 -13.53 0.84 6.41
N HIS A 345 -12.67 0.32 7.28
CA HIS A 345 -12.98 -0.71 8.27
C HIS A 345 -12.91 -0.12 9.68
N THR A 346 -13.42 -0.83 10.69
CA THR A 346 -13.21 -0.42 12.08
C THR A 346 -11.98 -1.09 12.67
N ASP A 347 -11.58 -0.71 13.88
CA ASP A 347 -10.51 -1.37 14.64
C ASP A 347 -10.91 -2.77 15.14
N LYS A 348 -12.19 -3.12 15.04
CA LYS A 348 -12.78 -4.45 15.31
C LYS A 348 -13.57 -4.93 14.09
N PRO A 349 -12.90 -5.24 12.96
CA PRO A 349 -13.54 -5.45 11.67
C PRO A 349 -14.20 -6.83 11.53
N HIS A 350 -13.95 -7.77 12.43
CA HIS A 350 -14.54 -9.11 12.42
C HIS A 350 -15.90 -9.06 13.13
N ILE A 351 -16.98 -9.34 12.41
CA ILE A 351 -18.37 -9.12 12.84
C ILE A 351 -19.11 -10.46 12.83
N GLY A 352 -19.66 -10.82 13.99
CA GLY A 352 -20.45 -12.03 14.21
C GLY A 352 -20.66 -12.29 15.70
N SER A 353 -21.37 -13.38 16.03
CA SER A 353 -21.58 -13.89 17.39
C SER A 353 -20.59 -15.00 17.78
N GLU A 354 -19.59 -15.26 16.93
CA GLU A 354 -18.73 -16.43 17.04
C GLU A 354 -17.47 -16.16 17.86
N LEU A 355 -17.01 -17.19 18.56
CA LEU A 355 -15.80 -17.16 19.39
C LEU A 355 -14.57 -16.60 18.67
N ILE A 356 -14.45 -16.89 17.37
CA ILE A 356 -13.30 -16.50 16.55
C ILE A 356 -13.20 -14.98 16.35
N ASP A 357 -14.33 -14.29 16.22
CA ASP A 357 -14.35 -12.84 15.92
C ASP A 357 -13.78 -12.04 17.10
N HIS A 358 -14.05 -12.48 18.33
CA HIS A 358 -13.49 -11.88 19.54
C HIS A 358 -11.96 -11.98 19.57
N HIS A 359 -11.43 -13.16 19.28
CA HIS A 359 -9.98 -13.38 19.25
C HIS A 359 -9.32 -12.59 18.12
N LEU A 360 -9.85 -12.64 16.90
CA LEU A 360 -9.32 -11.88 15.77
C LEU A 360 -9.34 -10.36 16.03
N ASN A 361 -10.41 -9.84 16.64
CA ASN A 361 -10.49 -8.43 17.05
C ASN A 361 -9.53 -8.05 18.18
N LYS A 362 -9.09 -9.00 19.02
CA LYS A 362 -7.98 -8.75 19.95
C LYS A 362 -6.63 -8.72 19.23
N HIS A 363 -6.42 -9.58 18.23
CA HIS A 363 -5.19 -9.58 17.44
C HIS A 363 -4.94 -8.23 16.76
N THR A 364 -5.97 -7.49 16.36
CA THR A 364 -5.79 -6.17 15.71
C THR A 364 -5.07 -5.15 16.60
N GLN A 365 -4.94 -5.40 17.91
CA GLN A 365 -4.18 -4.56 18.83
C GLN A 365 -2.65 -4.74 18.67
N HIS A 366 -2.21 -5.90 18.19
CA HIS A 366 -0.78 -6.29 18.13
C HIS A 366 -0.31 -6.67 16.73
N ILE A 367 -1.25 -7.05 15.86
CA ILE A 367 -1.01 -7.52 14.49
C ILE A 367 -1.66 -6.52 13.53
N ALA A 368 -0.91 -6.12 12.51
CA ALA A 368 -1.44 -5.28 11.45
C ALA A 368 -2.44 -6.06 10.58
N CYS A 369 -3.47 -5.39 10.05
CA CYS A 369 -4.43 -6.01 9.13
C CYS A 369 -3.71 -6.66 7.93
N GLN A 370 -2.68 -5.98 7.42
CA GLN A 370 -1.84 -6.45 6.31
C GLN A 370 -1.18 -7.80 6.61
N THR A 371 -0.79 -8.09 7.85
CA THR A 371 -0.10 -9.34 8.22
C THR A 371 -0.95 -10.56 7.93
N CYS A 372 -2.24 -10.52 8.30
CA CYS A 372 -3.17 -11.62 8.07
C CYS A 372 -3.73 -11.62 6.64
N HIS A 373 -3.96 -10.43 6.06
CA HIS A 373 -4.65 -10.29 4.78
C HIS A 373 -3.73 -10.15 3.56
N ILE A 374 -2.41 -10.25 3.73
CA ILE A 374 -1.42 -10.36 2.65
C ILE A 374 -0.48 -11.54 2.98
N PRO A 375 -0.98 -12.80 2.93
CA PRO A 375 -0.20 -13.98 3.31
C PRO A 375 0.99 -14.20 2.37
N ILE A 376 0.86 -13.81 1.11
CA ILE A 376 1.91 -13.84 0.09
C ILE A 376 1.82 -12.56 -0.74
N TYR A 377 2.96 -12.12 -1.26
CA TYR A 377 3.06 -11.03 -2.22
C TYR A 377 3.68 -11.50 -3.54
N SER A 378 3.64 -10.66 -4.57
CA SER A 378 4.20 -10.97 -5.89
C SER A 378 3.41 -12.12 -6.53
N LYS A 379 2.09 -12.15 -6.38
CA LYS A 379 1.26 -13.34 -6.68
C LYS A 379 1.24 -13.77 -8.15
N LYS A 380 1.39 -12.83 -9.09
CA LYS A 380 1.30 -13.08 -10.55
C LYS A 380 2.57 -12.73 -11.32
N ASN A 381 3.51 -12.02 -10.70
CA ASN A 381 4.72 -11.54 -11.38
C ASN A 381 5.91 -11.76 -10.44
N PRO A 382 7.01 -12.36 -10.89
CA PRO A 382 8.20 -12.52 -10.06
C PRO A 382 8.85 -11.16 -9.77
N THR A 383 9.21 -10.95 -8.51
CA THR A 383 9.91 -9.77 -8.03
C THR A 383 11.35 -10.08 -7.65
N LYS A 384 12.23 -9.08 -7.77
CA LYS A 384 13.63 -9.24 -7.38
C LYS A 384 13.74 -9.19 -5.86
N ILE A 385 14.42 -10.18 -5.29
CA ILE A 385 14.69 -10.28 -3.84
C ILE A 385 16.18 -10.13 -3.51
N TYR A 386 17.05 -10.27 -4.51
CA TYR A 386 18.49 -10.08 -4.36
C TYR A 386 19.11 -9.44 -5.60
N TRP A 387 20.04 -8.50 -5.40
CA TRP A 387 20.84 -7.88 -6.45
C TRP A 387 22.31 -7.77 -6.03
N ASP A 388 23.20 -8.46 -6.72
CA ASP A 388 24.65 -8.40 -6.51
C ASP A 388 25.34 -7.53 -7.57
N TRP A 389 25.73 -6.30 -7.20
CA TRP A 389 26.49 -5.43 -8.10
C TRP A 389 27.96 -5.82 -8.22
N SER A 390 28.51 -6.66 -7.34
CA SER A 390 29.93 -7.06 -7.38
C SER A 390 30.25 -7.93 -8.59
N ASP A 391 29.23 -8.52 -9.23
CA ASP A 391 29.35 -9.27 -10.47
C ASP A 391 29.26 -8.38 -11.73
N ALA A 392 28.86 -7.12 -11.59
CA ALA A 392 28.70 -6.24 -12.74
C ALA A 392 30.06 -5.97 -13.41
N GLY A 393 30.09 -5.99 -14.73
CA GLY A 393 31.31 -5.87 -15.53
C GLY A 393 32.04 -7.19 -15.82
N LYS A 394 31.76 -8.27 -15.08
CA LYS A 394 32.35 -9.60 -15.32
C LYS A 394 31.75 -10.27 -16.57
N ASP A 395 32.51 -11.17 -17.19
CA ASP A 395 32.04 -11.99 -18.32
C ASP A 395 31.40 -13.29 -17.84
N ILE A 396 30.25 -13.16 -17.18
CA ILE A 396 29.42 -14.29 -16.75
C ILE A 396 28.40 -14.60 -17.84
N LYS A 397 28.25 -15.88 -18.21
CA LYS A 397 27.26 -16.32 -19.19
C LYS A 397 25.84 -15.97 -18.71
N PRO A 398 25.06 -15.15 -19.45
CA PRO A 398 23.70 -14.85 -19.07
C PRO A 398 22.85 -16.12 -18.98
N SER A 399 22.06 -16.21 -17.92
CA SER A 399 21.09 -17.29 -17.72
C SER A 399 19.75 -16.70 -17.29
N ARG A 400 18.71 -17.53 -17.31
CA ARG A 400 17.37 -17.22 -16.83
C ARG A 400 16.96 -18.23 -15.76
N ASP A 401 16.20 -17.79 -14.79
CA ASP A 401 15.61 -18.67 -13.78
C ASP A 401 14.35 -19.36 -14.29
N LYS A 402 13.69 -20.13 -13.41
CA LYS A 402 12.46 -20.86 -13.73
C LYS A 402 11.29 -19.97 -14.16
N TYR A 403 11.32 -18.66 -13.87
CA TYR A 403 10.30 -17.71 -14.30
C TYR A 403 10.70 -16.97 -15.59
N GLY A 404 11.78 -17.39 -16.23
CA GLY A 404 12.35 -16.72 -17.39
C GLY A 404 12.94 -15.35 -17.06
N LYS A 405 13.21 -14.99 -15.80
CA LYS A 405 13.85 -13.71 -15.47
C LYS A 405 15.37 -13.85 -15.59
N PRO A 406 16.09 -12.83 -16.10
CA PRO A 406 17.54 -12.89 -16.17
C PRO A 406 18.14 -13.04 -14.76
N THR A 407 19.09 -13.94 -14.59
CA THR A 407 19.85 -14.11 -13.33
C THR A 407 21.15 -13.32 -13.31
N PHE A 408 21.59 -12.83 -14.48
CA PHE A 408 22.76 -11.99 -14.63
C PHE A 408 22.57 -11.01 -15.78
N MET A 409 23.08 -9.79 -15.62
CA MET A 409 23.28 -8.84 -16.70
C MET A 409 24.63 -8.16 -16.50
N LYS A 410 25.53 -8.18 -17.48
CA LYS A 410 26.84 -7.54 -17.37
C LYS A 410 26.75 -6.12 -16.77
N LYS A 411 25.77 -5.31 -17.24
CA LYS A 411 25.48 -3.92 -16.79
C LYS A 411 25.12 -3.76 -15.32
N LYS A 412 24.73 -4.83 -14.64
CA LYS A 412 24.02 -4.77 -13.36
C LYS A 412 24.47 -5.83 -12.36
N GLY A 413 25.16 -6.89 -12.79
CA GLY A 413 25.53 -8.02 -11.97
C GLY A 413 24.43 -9.07 -11.87
N SER A 414 24.37 -9.77 -10.74
CA SER A 414 23.55 -10.98 -10.54
C SER A 414 22.25 -10.70 -9.80
N PHE A 415 21.22 -11.51 -10.05
CA PHE A 415 19.88 -11.35 -9.50
C PHE A 415 19.30 -12.66 -8.96
N LYS A 416 18.45 -12.56 -7.94
CA LYS A 416 17.51 -13.63 -7.58
C LYS A 416 16.08 -13.10 -7.59
N TRP A 417 15.18 -13.88 -8.16
CA TRP A 417 13.76 -13.56 -8.25
C TRP A 417 12.93 -14.60 -7.52
N LYS A 418 11.76 -14.17 -7.05
CA LYS A 418 10.73 -15.07 -6.52
C LYS A 418 9.34 -14.54 -6.87
N GLU A 419 8.39 -15.47 -6.99
CA GLU A 419 6.96 -15.21 -7.11
C GLU A 419 6.25 -15.80 -5.87
N ALA A 420 5.05 -15.30 -5.55
CA ALA A 420 4.21 -15.81 -4.46
C ALA A 420 4.96 -15.97 -3.12
N VAL A 421 5.61 -14.89 -2.69
CA VAL A 421 6.60 -14.90 -1.62
C VAL A 421 5.94 -14.65 -0.26
N LYS A 422 6.30 -15.46 0.74
CA LYS A 422 5.99 -15.20 2.16
C LYS A 422 6.66 -13.88 2.62
N PRO A 423 5.92 -12.92 3.22
CA PRO A 423 6.50 -11.74 3.85
C PRO A 423 7.47 -12.05 5.00
N GLU A 424 8.38 -11.13 5.27
CA GLU A 424 9.11 -11.09 6.55
C GLU A 424 8.33 -10.20 7.52
N TYR A 425 8.11 -10.69 8.74
CA TYR A 425 7.30 -10.02 9.76
C TYR A 425 8.19 -9.35 10.80
N MET A 426 7.92 -8.08 11.08
CA MET A 426 8.71 -7.28 12.03
C MET A 426 7.80 -6.37 12.85
N TRP A 427 8.23 -6.03 14.06
CA TRP A 427 7.64 -4.92 14.81
C TRP A 427 7.82 -3.62 14.05
N TYR A 428 6.73 -2.85 13.95
CA TYR A 428 6.72 -1.56 13.29
C TYR A 428 5.84 -0.54 14.04
N ASP A 429 6.46 0.53 14.51
CA ASP A 429 5.85 1.69 15.16
C ASP A 429 5.48 2.81 14.17
N GLY A 430 5.77 2.64 12.88
CA GLY A 430 5.50 3.67 11.89
C GLY A 430 6.69 4.58 11.58
N THR A 431 7.79 4.50 12.34
CA THR A 431 9.07 5.17 12.08
C THR A 431 10.08 4.23 11.44
N VAL A 432 11.03 4.83 10.72
CA VAL A 432 12.04 4.07 9.97
C VAL A 432 13.39 4.72 10.17
N LYS A 433 14.38 3.92 10.53
CA LYS A 433 15.79 4.33 10.50
C LYS A 433 16.29 4.17 9.07
N ARG A 434 16.79 5.27 8.50
CA ARG A 434 17.24 5.32 7.11
C ARG A 434 18.73 5.55 7.06
N TYR A 435 19.39 4.83 6.16
CA TYR A 435 20.73 5.19 5.71
C TYR A 435 20.58 6.37 4.75
N LEU A 436 21.21 7.49 5.09
CA LEU A 436 21.32 8.66 4.22
C LEU A 436 22.70 8.68 3.58
N LEU A 437 22.76 9.24 2.37
CA LEU A 437 24.03 9.41 1.67
C LEU A 437 25.00 10.20 2.57
N GLY A 438 26.17 9.60 2.84
CA GLY A 438 27.18 10.16 3.75
C GLY A 438 27.33 9.39 5.06
N ASP A 439 26.32 8.62 5.47
CA ASP A 439 26.37 7.82 6.70
C ASP A 439 27.46 6.73 6.62
N ARG A 440 27.98 6.29 7.77
CA ARG A 440 28.87 5.12 7.78
C ARG A 440 28.07 3.84 7.55
N ILE A 441 28.65 2.93 6.78
CA ILE A 441 28.14 1.56 6.63
C ILE A 441 28.36 0.77 7.93
N LYS A 442 27.65 -0.37 8.03
CA LYS A 442 27.99 -1.41 8.99
C LYS A 442 29.14 -2.25 8.42
N GLU A 443 30.35 -2.06 8.94
CA GLU A 443 31.56 -2.75 8.45
C GLU A 443 31.47 -4.27 8.62
N ASN A 444 30.87 -4.72 9.73
CA ASN A 444 30.61 -6.14 9.99
C ASN A 444 29.12 -6.44 9.89
N GLY A 445 28.70 -7.09 8.81
CA GLY A 445 27.33 -7.53 8.57
C GLY A 445 26.59 -6.68 7.54
N VAL A 446 25.27 -6.62 7.67
CA VAL A 446 24.39 -5.99 6.67
C VAL A 446 24.10 -4.53 7.03
N THR A 447 24.27 -3.62 6.07
CA THR A 447 23.84 -2.23 6.18
C THR A 447 22.36 -2.11 5.82
N GLU A 448 21.51 -1.76 6.79
CA GLU A 448 20.07 -1.62 6.59
C GLU A 448 19.72 -0.22 6.07
N LEU A 449 19.17 -0.13 4.86
CA LEU A 449 18.90 1.14 4.19
C LEU A 449 17.61 1.82 4.67
N THR A 450 16.58 1.03 4.98
CA THR A 450 15.24 1.52 5.35
C THR A 450 14.63 0.64 6.44
N LYS A 451 15.30 0.54 7.59
CA LYS A 451 14.90 -0.35 8.69
C LYS A 451 13.60 0.12 9.35
N PRO A 452 12.51 -0.68 9.31
CA PRO A 452 11.33 -0.42 10.12
C PRO A 452 11.70 -0.49 11.60
N MET A 453 11.29 0.51 12.37
CA MET A 453 11.56 0.58 13.80
C MET A 453 10.32 0.15 14.58
N GLY A 454 10.55 -0.33 15.79
CA GLY A 454 9.53 -0.87 16.65
C GLY A 454 10.10 -2.04 17.44
N ASN A 455 9.44 -2.42 18.53
CA ASN A 455 9.86 -3.56 19.33
C ASN A 455 8.71 -4.13 20.16
N PHE A 456 8.97 -5.27 20.78
CA PHE A 456 8.04 -5.98 21.65
C PHE A 456 7.56 -5.18 22.86
N LYS A 457 8.30 -4.18 23.37
CA LYS A 457 7.91 -3.40 24.56
C LYS A 457 7.20 -2.09 24.23
N ASP A 458 7.41 -1.51 23.05
CA ASP A 458 6.78 -0.26 22.61
C ASP A 458 5.28 -0.38 22.20
N PRO A 459 4.31 0.08 23.02
CA PRO A 459 2.89 -0.17 22.80
C PRO A 459 2.31 0.37 21.48
N SER A 460 3.03 1.22 20.76
CA SER A 460 2.64 1.71 19.44
C SER A 460 2.97 0.74 18.29
N SER A 461 3.89 -0.20 18.53
CA SER A 461 4.33 -1.21 17.57
C SER A 461 3.29 -2.30 17.34
N LYS A 462 3.07 -2.64 16.06
CA LYS A 462 2.38 -3.87 15.64
C LYS A 462 3.28 -4.72 14.75
N ILE A 463 2.97 -6.00 14.57
CA ILE A 463 3.67 -6.88 13.62
C ILE A 463 3.14 -6.59 12.21
N TYR A 464 4.03 -6.16 11.30
CA TYR A 464 3.73 -5.81 9.91
C TYR A 464 4.47 -6.72 8.91
N PRO A 465 3.93 -6.92 7.69
CA PRO A 465 4.59 -7.65 6.62
C PRO A 465 5.49 -6.75 5.77
N PHE A 466 6.69 -7.23 5.46
CA PHE A 466 7.64 -6.54 4.61
C PHE A 466 8.20 -7.45 3.51
N LYS A 467 8.41 -6.87 2.33
CA LYS A 467 9.40 -7.37 1.38
C LYS A 467 10.78 -6.88 1.80
N VAL A 468 11.74 -7.78 1.89
CA VAL A 468 13.15 -7.43 2.11
C VAL A 468 13.93 -7.71 0.83
N HIS A 469 14.45 -6.64 0.22
CA HIS A 469 15.39 -6.76 -0.90
C HIS A 469 16.81 -6.69 -0.33
N ARG A 470 17.58 -7.75 -0.54
CA ARG A 470 18.98 -7.84 -0.12
C ARG A 470 19.92 -7.61 -1.30
N GLY A 471 21.19 -7.35 -1.06
CA GLY A 471 22.14 -7.22 -2.17
C GLY A 471 23.50 -6.71 -1.75
N LYS A 472 24.47 -6.84 -2.65
CA LYS A 472 25.78 -6.22 -2.52
C LYS A 472 25.85 -4.98 -3.40
N GLN A 473 26.29 -3.86 -2.82
CA GLN A 473 26.51 -2.63 -3.56
C GLN A 473 27.81 -1.95 -3.16
N ILE A 474 28.26 -1.05 -4.01
CA ILE A 474 29.56 -0.39 -3.90
C ILE A 474 29.61 0.59 -2.73
N SER A 475 30.71 0.56 -2.00
CA SER A 475 31.05 1.40 -0.85
C SER A 475 32.48 1.90 -0.98
N ASP A 476 32.75 3.08 -0.45
CA ASP A 476 34.11 3.61 -0.33
C ASP A 476 34.85 2.84 0.77
N ALA A 477 36.02 2.30 0.44
CA ALA A 477 36.76 1.41 1.32
C ALA A 477 37.51 2.14 2.46
N VAL A 478 37.68 3.47 2.35
CA VAL A 478 38.38 4.30 3.34
C VAL A 478 37.38 5.09 4.19
N TYR A 479 36.47 5.82 3.54
CA TYR A 479 35.44 6.59 4.23
C TYR A 479 34.33 5.72 4.84
N LYS A 480 34.27 4.44 4.46
CA LYS A 480 33.27 3.47 4.94
C LYS A 480 31.84 3.99 4.79
N ARG A 481 31.50 4.45 3.58
CA ARG A 481 30.16 4.92 3.20
C ARG A 481 29.78 4.40 1.82
N LEU A 482 28.49 4.16 1.59
CA LEU A 482 27.98 3.75 0.29
C LEU A 482 28.28 4.83 -0.76
N ILE A 483 28.68 4.38 -1.95
CA ILE A 483 28.95 5.25 -3.09
C ILE A 483 27.67 5.47 -3.89
N ALA A 484 27.48 6.69 -4.39
CA ALA A 484 26.49 7.02 -5.42
C ALA A 484 27.16 7.04 -6.80
N PRO A 485 27.23 5.90 -7.53
CA PRO A 485 27.99 5.82 -8.78
C PRO A 485 27.22 6.40 -9.96
N LYS A 486 27.95 6.93 -10.94
CA LYS A 486 27.41 7.26 -12.27
C LYS A 486 27.23 6.00 -13.11
N LEU A 487 26.02 5.47 -13.15
CA LEU A 487 25.64 4.28 -13.93
C LEU A 487 25.30 4.64 -15.38
N TRP A 488 24.40 5.61 -15.58
CA TRP A 488 23.93 6.01 -16.90
C TRP A 488 25.02 6.75 -17.68
N LYS A 489 25.37 6.24 -18.86
CA LYS A 489 26.52 6.68 -19.67
C LYS A 489 27.89 6.62 -18.93
N GLY A 490 27.94 6.15 -17.68
CA GLY A 490 29.15 5.86 -16.92
C GLY A 490 29.41 4.36 -16.92
N PHE A 491 29.23 3.69 -15.77
CA PHE A 491 29.51 2.25 -15.61
C PHE A 491 28.87 1.38 -16.71
N TRP A 492 27.62 1.65 -17.11
CA TRP A 492 26.92 0.86 -18.13
C TRP A 492 27.51 0.93 -19.54
N LYS A 493 28.44 1.85 -19.79
CA LYS A 493 29.21 1.96 -21.04
C LYS A 493 30.65 1.51 -20.86
N ASN A 494 31.27 1.91 -19.75
CA ASN A 494 32.73 1.85 -19.60
C ASN A 494 33.19 0.64 -18.77
N TRP A 495 32.31 0.01 -18.00
CA TRP A 495 32.65 -1.13 -17.14
C TRP A 495 33.70 -0.83 -16.06
N ASP A 496 33.85 0.46 -15.72
CA ASP A 496 34.85 0.97 -14.79
C ASP A 496 34.16 1.52 -13.54
N TRP A 497 34.31 0.80 -12.43
CA TRP A 497 33.75 1.17 -11.13
C TRP A 497 34.47 2.36 -10.50
N ASP A 498 35.77 2.52 -10.73
CA ASP A 498 36.54 3.62 -10.14
C ASP A 498 36.10 4.94 -10.78
N LYS A 499 36.06 4.99 -12.11
CA LYS A 499 35.56 6.15 -12.86
C LYS A 499 34.10 6.44 -12.52
N ALA A 500 33.24 5.42 -12.46
CA ALA A 500 31.84 5.62 -12.13
C ALA A 500 31.64 6.16 -10.70
N SER A 501 32.47 5.73 -9.76
CA SER A 501 32.47 6.21 -8.37
C SER A 501 32.94 7.66 -8.31
N PHE A 502 34.05 8.00 -8.94
CA PHE A 502 34.56 9.36 -9.01
C PHE A 502 33.53 10.34 -9.60
N ASP A 503 33.02 10.04 -10.80
CA ASP A 503 32.08 10.93 -11.49
C ASP A 503 30.76 11.08 -10.71
N GLY A 504 30.28 10.00 -10.10
CA GLY A 504 29.02 9.99 -9.34
C GLY A 504 29.12 10.70 -8.00
N MET A 505 30.18 10.44 -7.23
CA MET A 505 30.42 11.11 -5.94
C MET A 505 30.69 12.60 -6.11
N LYS A 506 31.44 13.00 -7.16
CA LYS A 506 31.60 14.41 -7.53
C LYS A 506 30.25 15.08 -7.79
N SER A 507 29.37 14.43 -8.55
CA SER A 507 28.01 14.93 -8.82
C SER A 507 27.14 15.00 -7.55
N ALA A 508 27.38 14.12 -6.58
CA ALA A 508 26.73 14.16 -5.29
C ALA A 508 27.35 15.15 -4.28
N GLY A 509 28.40 15.89 -4.68
CA GLY A 509 29.12 16.81 -3.79
C GLY A 509 29.91 16.10 -2.69
N MET A 510 30.38 14.87 -2.94
CA MET A 510 31.06 14.04 -1.95
C MET A 510 32.44 13.58 -2.42
N GLU A 511 33.35 13.41 -1.46
CA GLU A 511 34.68 12.86 -1.70
C GLU A 511 34.63 11.35 -2.02
N TYR A 512 35.55 10.90 -2.84
CA TYR A 512 35.81 9.48 -3.12
C TYR A 512 37.29 9.21 -2.92
N SER A 513 37.63 8.17 -2.16
CA SER A 513 39.02 7.91 -1.74
C SER A 513 39.88 7.28 -2.85
N GLY A 514 39.31 6.99 -4.02
CA GLY A 514 39.97 6.17 -5.05
C GLY A 514 40.00 4.67 -4.73
N LYS A 515 39.30 4.21 -3.68
CA LYS A 515 39.22 2.79 -3.31
C LYS A 515 37.78 2.43 -2.98
N TYR A 516 37.32 1.31 -3.54
CA TYR A 516 35.98 0.81 -3.29
C TYR A 516 35.98 -0.66 -2.85
N GLU A 517 34.89 -1.05 -2.21
CA GLU A 517 34.55 -2.42 -1.85
C GLU A 517 33.06 -2.67 -2.11
N PHE A 518 32.61 -3.92 -2.04
CA PHE A 518 31.20 -4.29 -2.14
C PHE A 518 30.70 -4.83 -0.82
N VAL A 519 29.62 -4.24 -0.30
CA VAL A 519 29.10 -4.55 1.04
C VAL A 519 27.64 -4.99 0.98
N GLU A 520 27.26 -5.82 1.94
CA GLU A 520 25.90 -6.34 2.06
C GLU A 520 24.94 -5.25 2.53
N THR A 521 23.77 -5.21 1.91
CA THR A 521 22.71 -4.25 2.21
C THR A 521 21.35 -4.93 2.24
N ALA A 522 20.44 -4.39 3.06
CA ALA A 522 19.04 -4.77 3.09
C ALA A 522 18.15 -3.53 3.00
N MET A 523 17.11 -3.60 2.19
CA MET A 523 16.11 -2.54 2.06
C MET A 523 14.73 -3.15 2.27
N TYR A 524 13.97 -2.55 3.19
CA TYR A 524 12.64 -3.01 3.57
C TYR A 524 11.58 -2.19 2.86
N TRP A 525 10.55 -2.88 2.39
CA TRP A 525 9.41 -2.35 1.67
C TRP A 525 8.14 -2.86 2.36
N GLY A 526 7.30 -1.96 2.85
CA GLY A 526 6.01 -2.34 3.42
C GLY A 526 5.12 -2.95 2.34
N LEU A 527 4.37 -3.99 2.70
CA LEU A 527 3.38 -4.63 1.82
C LEU A 527 1.99 -4.14 2.20
N THR A 528 1.28 -3.52 1.25
CA THR A 528 0.00 -2.84 1.51
C THR A 528 -1.07 -3.11 0.45
N HIS A 529 -0.72 -3.82 -0.63
CA HIS A 529 -1.62 -4.22 -1.71
C HIS A 529 -1.62 -5.75 -1.87
N GLU A 530 -2.36 -6.25 -2.86
CA GLU A 530 -2.62 -7.68 -3.06
C GLU A 530 -3.39 -8.30 -1.88
N VAL A 531 -4.32 -7.53 -1.31
CA VAL A 531 -5.17 -8.00 -0.19
C VAL A 531 -6.05 -9.16 -0.67
N VAL A 532 -5.96 -10.31 -0.01
CA VAL A 532 -6.71 -11.53 -0.37
C VAL A 532 -8.17 -11.48 0.09
N PRO A 533 -9.08 -12.29 -0.50
CA PRO A 533 -10.40 -12.57 0.07
C PRO A 533 -10.29 -13.00 1.53
N LYS A 534 -11.29 -12.69 2.35
CA LYS A 534 -11.28 -13.02 3.79
C LYS A 534 -11.11 -14.51 4.05
N GLU A 535 -11.59 -15.36 3.13
CA GLU A 535 -11.47 -16.82 3.19
C GLU A 535 -10.04 -17.30 2.98
N GLN A 536 -9.16 -16.47 2.42
CA GLN A 536 -7.75 -16.75 2.15
C GLN A 536 -6.81 -15.96 3.07
N ALA A 537 -7.31 -15.32 4.12
CA ALA A 537 -6.45 -14.73 5.14
C ALA A 537 -5.65 -15.84 5.86
N LEU A 538 -4.57 -15.48 6.56
CA LEU A 538 -3.89 -16.42 7.45
C LEU A 538 -4.87 -16.94 8.51
N SER A 539 -4.93 -18.26 8.67
CA SER A 539 -5.63 -18.94 9.74
C SER A 539 -4.77 -19.00 11.00
N CYS A 540 -5.35 -19.54 12.07
CA CYS A 540 -4.65 -19.75 13.34
C CYS A 540 -3.48 -20.73 13.15
N ALA A 541 -3.67 -21.81 12.38
CA ALA A 541 -2.66 -22.86 12.16
C ALA A 541 -1.38 -22.37 11.49
N GLU A 542 -1.48 -21.37 10.59
CA GLU A 542 -0.28 -20.83 9.95
C GLU A 542 0.63 -20.16 10.98
N CYS A 543 0.08 -19.43 11.94
CA CYS A 543 0.87 -18.69 12.93
C CYS A 543 1.20 -19.53 14.17
N HIS A 544 0.25 -20.32 14.67
CA HIS A 544 0.34 -21.04 15.93
C HIS A 544 0.51 -22.53 15.68
N ALA A 545 1.74 -23.03 15.80
CA ALA A 545 2.06 -24.43 15.55
C ALA A 545 1.36 -25.37 16.55
N SER A 546 1.21 -24.90 17.79
CA SER A 546 0.51 -25.57 18.89
C SER A 546 -0.94 -25.92 18.53
N LEU A 547 -1.63 -25.05 17.79
CA LEU A 547 -3.00 -25.26 17.37
C LEU A 547 -3.15 -26.29 16.24
N THR A 548 -2.08 -26.76 15.60
CA THR A 548 -2.22 -27.75 14.50
C THR A 548 -2.51 -29.17 14.97
N LYS A 549 -2.46 -29.41 16.28
CA LYS A 549 -2.73 -30.70 16.91
C LYS A 549 -3.94 -30.61 17.83
N ALA A 550 -4.69 -31.71 17.92
CA ALA A 550 -5.78 -31.82 18.88
C ALA A 550 -5.27 -31.58 20.32
N PRO A 551 -6.05 -30.92 21.20
CA PRO A 551 -7.46 -30.56 21.01
C PRO A 551 -7.70 -29.21 20.29
N TYR A 552 -6.72 -28.65 19.56
CA TYR A 552 -6.86 -27.38 18.83
C TYR A 552 -7.24 -26.24 19.80
N CYS A 553 -8.24 -25.42 19.46
CA CYS A 553 -8.83 -24.44 20.36
C CYS A 553 -9.45 -25.07 21.63
N GLY A 554 -9.74 -26.38 21.61
CA GLY A 554 -10.29 -27.14 22.75
C GLY A 554 -9.37 -27.18 23.97
N ALA A 555 -8.08 -26.85 23.82
CA ALA A 555 -7.17 -26.72 24.95
C ALA A 555 -7.55 -25.54 25.88
N CYS A 556 -8.10 -24.47 25.29
CA CYS A 556 -8.49 -23.24 25.98
C CYS A 556 -10.00 -23.07 26.07
N HIS A 557 -10.75 -23.70 25.18
CA HIS A 557 -12.19 -23.65 25.10
C HIS A 557 -12.78 -25.02 25.42
N GLN A 558 -13.85 -25.07 26.22
CA GLN A 558 -14.53 -26.34 26.47
C GLN A 558 -14.98 -26.95 25.15
N GLU A 559 -14.61 -28.21 24.91
CA GLU A 559 -15.10 -28.97 23.75
C GLU A 559 -16.62 -28.96 23.74
N ARG A 560 -17.19 -28.63 22.59
CA ARG A 560 -18.63 -28.53 22.41
C ARG A 560 -19.03 -29.12 21.05
N PRO A 561 -20.04 -30.00 20.98
CA PRO A 561 -20.38 -30.73 19.76
C PRO A 561 -20.79 -29.86 18.57
N ASP A 562 -21.23 -28.63 18.82
CA ASP A 562 -21.68 -27.69 17.80
C ASP A 562 -20.53 -26.88 17.16
N VAL A 563 -19.28 -27.06 17.61
CA VAL A 563 -18.12 -26.34 17.08
C VAL A 563 -17.02 -27.30 16.64
N ASP A 564 -16.72 -27.30 15.34
CA ASP A 564 -15.56 -28.00 14.78
C ASP A 564 -14.29 -27.15 14.94
N PHE A 565 -13.58 -27.32 16.05
CA PHE A 565 -12.34 -26.60 16.32
C PHE A 565 -11.21 -26.90 15.32
N LYS A 566 -11.18 -28.11 14.74
CA LYS A 566 -10.19 -28.45 13.73
C LYS A 566 -10.41 -27.61 12.47
N ALA A 567 -11.65 -27.56 12.00
CA ALA A 567 -12.02 -26.75 10.84
C ALA A 567 -11.80 -25.26 11.10
N LEU A 568 -12.13 -24.76 12.30
CA LEU A 568 -11.92 -23.34 12.65
C LEU A 568 -10.45 -22.92 12.60
N VAL A 569 -9.56 -23.73 13.17
CA VAL A 569 -8.13 -23.39 13.22
C VAL A 569 -7.48 -23.33 11.84
N HIS A 570 -7.98 -24.11 10.88
CA HIS A 570 -7.49 -24.17 9.50
C HIS A 570 -8.32 -23.30 8.53
N LYS A 571 -9.25 -22.49 9.05
CA LYS A 571 -10.07 -21.61 8.22
C LYS A 571 -9.25 -20.42 7.73
N GLY A 572 -8.70 -20.54 6.52
CA GLY A 572 -7.89 -19.50 5.89
C GLY A 572 -7.28 -19.96 4.57
N VAL A 573 -6.10 -19.44 4.26
CA VAL A 573 -5.38 -19.74 3.02
C VAL A 573 -5.13 -21.24 2.82
N ASP A 574 -5.50 -21.76 1.65
CA ASP A 574 -5.16 -23.11 1.22
C ASP A 574 -3.99 -23.06 0.20
N PHE A 575 -2.77 -23.23 0.70
CA PHE A 575 -1.57 -23.24 -0.15
C PHE A 575 -1.53 -24.44 -1.12
N LYS A 576 -2.23 -25.54 -0.81
CA LYS A 576 -2.32 -26.68 -1.73
C LYS A 576 -3.17 -26.30 -2.94
N ALA A 577 -4.35 -25.72 -2.71
CA ALA A 577 -5.21 -25.23 -3.77
C ALA A 577 -4.52 -24.14 -4.61
N LEU A 578 -3.79 -23.22 -3.99
CA LEU A 578 -3.01 -22.20 -4.71
C LEU A 578 -1.88 -22.81 -5.56
N ALA A 579 -1.21 -23.86 -5.08
CA ALA A 579 -0.19 -24.57 -5.85
C ALA A 579 -0.79 -25.36 -7.02
N GLU A 580 -1.97 -25.95 -6.86
CA GLU A 580 -2.73 -26.62 -7.92
C GLU A 580 -3.21 -25.62 -8.99
N GLN A 581 -3.45 -24.37 -8.60
CA GLN A 581 -3.71 -23.24 -9.52
C GLN A 581 -2.44 -22.66 -10.16
N GLY A 582 -1.26 -23.23 -9.89
CA GLY A 582 0.00 -22.89 -10.53
C GLY A 582 0.83 -21.82 -9.83
N GLN A 583 0.45 -21.35 -8.62
CA GLN A 583 1.29 -20.42 -7.86
C GLN A 583 2.51 -21.13 -7.26
N ASP A 584 3.63 -20.40 -7.14
CA ASP A 584 4.89 -20.93 -6.57
C ASP A 584 4.88 -21.01 -5.03
N VAL A 585 3.88 -21.67 -4.47
CA VAL A 585 3.65 -21.77 -3.02
C VAL A 585 3.82 -23.18 -2.46
N LYS A 586 4.31 -24.14 -3.27
CA LYS A 586 4.50 -25.53 -2.84
C LYS A 586 5.31 -25.67 -1.55
N ALA A 587 6.31 -24.79 -1.37
CA ALA A 587 7.16 -24.77 -0.18
C ALA A 587 6.43 -24.31 1.10
N LEU A 588 5.23 -23.73 0.97
CA LEU A 588 4.40 -23.22 2.07
C LEU A 588 3.31 -24.21 2.51
N ILE A 589 3.08 -25.30 1.76
CA ILE A 589 2.08 -26.31 2.09
C ILE A 589 2.43 -26.96 3.45
N GLY A 590 1.50 -26.91 4.40
CA GLY A 590 1.65 -27.46 5.74
C GLY A 590 2.70 -26.74 6.60
N LYS A 591 3.20 -25.57 6.19
CA LYS A 591 4.13 -24.78 6.99
C LYS A 591 3.38 -23.97 8.05
N THR A 592 3.75 -24.20 9.30
CA THR A 592 3.32 -23.44 10.47
C THR A 592 4.43 -22.45 10.89
N ASN A 593 4.23 -21.70 11.96
CA ASN A 593 5.17 -20.68 12.44
C ASN A 593 5.45 -19.62 11.36
N TYR A 594 4.38 -19.14 10.73
CA TYR A 594 4.46 -18.11 9.69
C TYR A 594 5.09 -16.82 10.25
N ILE A 595 4.84 -16.54 11.53
CA ILE A 595 5.48 -15.49 12.30
C ILE A 595 6.54 -16.13 13.20
N ASP A 596 7.80 -15.72 13.06
CA ASP A 596 8.88 -16.16 13.95
C ASP A 596 8.79 -15.37 15.27
N TYR A 597 8.05 -15.93 16.24
CA TYR A 597 7.78 -15.26 17.51
C TYR A 597 9.04 -15.05 18.36
N GLU A 598 9.99 -15.99 18.33
CA GLU A 598 11.26 -15.87 19.06
C GLU A 598 12.09 -14.71 18.50
N ALA A 599 12.20 -14.59 17.18
CA ALA A 599 12.86 -13.44 16.54
C ALA A 599 12.18 -12.10 16.86
N LEU A 600 10.89 -12.12 17.22
CA LEU A 600 10.12 -10.96 17.66
C LEU A 600 10.17 -10.72 19.18
N GLY A 601 10.90 -11.54 19.93
CA GLY A 601 11.13 -11.38 21.36
C GLY A 601 10.12 -12.08 22.28
N TYR A 602 9.26 -12.95 21.74
CA TYR A 602 8.47 -13.87 22.57
C TYR A 602 9.33 -15.04 23.03
N SER A 603 8.99 -15.66 24.14
CA SER A 603 9.66 -16.88 24.64
C SER A 603 9.22 -18.17 23.92
N GLY A 604 8.29 -18.07 22.97
CA GLY A 604 7.68 -19.18 22.25
C GLY A 604 6.38 -18.73 21.58
N ASP A 605 5.53 -19.69 21.23
CA ASP A 605 4.19 -19.41 20.70
C ASP A 605 3.36 -18.64 21.76
N PRO A 606 2.85 -17.42 21.46
CA PRO A 606 2.14 -16.61 22.44
C PRO A 606 0.86 -17.23 22.99
N ILE A 607 0.30 -18.21 22.27
CA ILE A 607 -0.88 -18.94 22.76
C ILE A 607 -0.54 -19.92 23.89
N GLU A 608 0.69 -20.42 23.93
CA GLU A 608 1.18 -21.34 24.97
C GLU A 608 1.86 -20.57 26.11
N MET A 609 2.67 -19.57 25.76
CA MET A 609 3.57 -18.89 26.70
C MET A 609 3.03 -17.56 27.21
N GLY A 610 1.89 -17.09 26.70
CA GLY A 610 1.44 -15.73 26.90
C GLY A 610 2.26 -14.72 26.08
N GLY A 611 1.98 -13.44 26.25
CA GLY A 611 2.55 -12.44 25.36
C GLY A 611 2.60 -11.03 25.93
N ARG A 612 2.95 -10.12 25.03
CA ARG A 612 3.21 -8.68 25.23
C ARG A 612 2.23 -7.91 26.13
N PHE A 613 1.00 -8.38 26.25
CA PHE A 613 0.02 -7.86 27.17
C PHE A 613 -0.77 -9.06 27.69
N ASP A 614 -0.51 -9.45 28.93
CA ASP A 614 -1.24 -10.52 29.60
C ASP A 614 -2.75 -10.22 29.61
N LYS A 615 -3.47 -10.71 28.59
CA LYS A 615 -4.88 -11.18 28.58
C LYS A 615 -5.45 -11.37 27.15
N LEU A 616 -4.80 -12.22 26.35
CA LEU A 616 -5.56 -13.25 25.64
C LEU A 616 -5.76 -14.38 26.68
N GLY A 617 -6.81 -14.26 27.51
CA GLY A 617 -7.04 -14.97 28.79
C GLY A 617 -6.74 -16.48 28.79
N LEU A 618 -6.34 -17.12 29.89
CA LEU A 618 -6.24 -16.75 31.30
C LEU A 618 -5.05 -17.50 31.92
N GLY A 619 -4.47 -16.94 32.98
CA GLY A 619 -3.29 -17.45 33.65
C GLY A 619 -3.29 -18.95 33.93
N PHE A 620 -2.43 -19.67 33.23
CA PHE A 620 -1.79 -20.85 33.81
C PHE A 620 -0.65 -20.35 34.69
N ASN A 621 -0.98 -20.05 35.95
CA ASN A 621 0.04 -20.18 36.99
C ASN A 621 0.30 -21.69 37.11
N ASN A 622 1.47 -22.14 36.69
CA ASN A 622 1.91 -23.54 36.85
C ASN A 622 2.00 -24.00 38.32
N ASP A 623 1.62 -23.16 39.30
CA ASP A 623 1.81 -23.41 40.73
C ASP A 623 0.53 -23.47 41.58
N LYS A 624 -0.68 -23.61 40.99
CA LYS A 624 -1.88 -23.88 41.80
C LYS A 624 -2.66 -25.09 41.31
N LYS A 625 -2.35 -26.25 41.91
CA LYS A 625 -3.27 -27.38 42.02
C LYS A 625 -4.57 -26.89 42.68
N ILE A 626 -5.66 -26.85 41.93
CA ILE A 626 -7.00 -26.72 42.50
C ILE A 626 -7.36 -28.10 43.08
N PRO A 627 -7.71 -28.23 44.37
CA PRO A 627 -8.19 -29.48 44.91
C PRO A 627 -9.56 -29.79 44.32
N LEU A 628 -9.72 -30.98 43.76
CA LEU A 628 -11.03 -31.58 43.55
C LEU A 628 -11.57 -31.99 44.92
N THR A 629 -12.70 -31.44 45.33
CA THR A 629 -13.50 -31.99 46.44
C THR A 629 -14.92 -32.22 45.95
N ASN A 630 -15.25 -33.51 45.91
CA ASN A 630 -16.53 -34.25 45.90
C ASN A 630 -17.78 -33.59 45.33
#